data_AF-A0A415HZ89-F1
#
_entry.id   AF-A0A415HZ89-F1
#
_cell.length_a   1.000
_cell.length_b   1.000
_cell.length_c   1.000
_cell.angle_alpha   90.00
_cell.angle_beta   90.00
_cell.angle_gamma   90.00
#
_symmetry.space_group_name_H-M   'P 1'
#
loop_
_entity.id
_entity.type
_entity.pdbx_description
1 polymer ?
#
loop_
_entity_poly.entity_id
_entity_poly.type
_entity_poly.pdbx_seq_one_letter_code
_entity_poly.pdbx_strand_id
1 'polypeptide(L)'
;MDNTAITHSSVGDFTYNPKTGAVSKMKGGGHGQANIEFLEANGLEYNIVKVYDNGVRIGNIPDHKVKAKRTGTNQSWFPESWSESDIANAGAYIGNLLENVNAADGVTVFGNYNGVRVGVIRTNGRISTIFPDAASQP
;
A
#
# COMPACT_ATOMS: atom_id res chain seq x y z
N MET A 1 1.70 0.90 16.46
CA MET A 1 1.05 0.23 15.30
C MET A 1 1.60 -1.19 15.24
N ASP A 2 0.82 -2.19 14.83
CA ASP A 2 1.28 -3.58 14.73
C ASP A 2 2.30 -3.71 13.59
N ASN A 3 3.41 -4.42 13.84
CA ASN A 3 4.45 -4.67 12.83
C ASN A 3 3.86 -5.36 11.58
N THR A 4 2.85 -6.21 11.78
CA THR A 4 2.13 -6.91 10.71
C THR A 4 1.45 -5.94 9.75
N ALA A 5 0.85 -4.85 10.26
CA ALA A 5 0.17 -3.85 9.43
C ALA A 5 1.17 -3.04 8.59
N ILE A 6 2.36 -2.77 9.13
CA ILE A 6 3.43 -2.07 8.40
C ILE A 6 4.01 -2.96 7.32
N THR A 7 4.35 -4.22 7.64
CA THR A 7 4.85 -5.16 6.62
C THR A 7 3.83 -5.37 5.51
N HIS A 8 2.54 -5.54 5.86
CA HIS A 8 1.46 -5.61 4.89
C HIS A 8 1.40 -4.34 4.02
N SER A 9 1.43 -3.16 4.63
CA SER A 9 1.30 -1.90 3.89
C SER A 9 2.53 -1.56 3.05
N SER A 10 3.73 -1.89 3.53
CA SER A 10 5.01 -1.57 2.89
C SER A 10 5.39 -2.61 1.83
N VAL A 11 5.57 -3.88 2.24
CA VAL A 11 6.04 -4.99 1.39
C VAL A 11 4.88 -5.67 0.67
N GLY A 12 3.77 -5.87 1.35
CA GLY A 12 2.60 -6.58 0.82
C GLY A 12 2.54 -8.05 1.20
N ASP A 13 1.35 -8.63 1.00
CA ASP A 13 1.12 -10.06 1.18
C ASP A 13 1.23 -10.79 -0.15
N PHE A 14 1.84 -11.97 -0.13
CA PHE A 14 2.03 -12.80 -1.31
C PHE A 14 1.45 -14.20 -1.12
N THR A 15 1.07 -14.83 -2.23
CA THR A 15 0.85 -16.27 -2.29
C THR A 15 2.13 -16.98 -2.67
N TYR A 16 2.26 -18.23 -2.22
CA TYR A 16 3.45 -19.04 -2.46
C TYR A 16 3.06 -20.34 -3.18
N ASN A 17 3.95 -20.82 -4.04
CA ASN A 17 3.79 -22.12 -4.67
C ASN A 17 3.91 -23.21 -3.59
N PRO A 18 2.90 -24.07 -3.40
CA PRO A 18 2.92 -25.07 -2.32
C PRO A 18 3.99 -26.16 -2.50
N LYS A 19 4.50 -26.37 -3.73
CA LYS A 19 5.52 -27.37 -4.02
C LYS A 19 6.93 -26.82 -3.86
N THR A 20 7.18 -25.59 -4.28
CA THR A 20 8.53 -25.00 -4.31
C THR A 20 8.78 -23.97 -3.22
N GLY A 21 7.73 -23.50 -2.54
CA GLY A 21 7.81 -22.38 -1.59
C GLY A 21 8.10 -21.02 -2.24
N ALA A 22 8.28 -20.97 -3.57
CA ALA A 22 8.58 -19.74 -4.27
C ALA A 22 7.40 -18.75 -4.21
N VAL A 23 7.71 -17.46 -4.15
CA VAL A 23 6.72 -16.39 -4.29
C VAL A 23 5.99 -16.56 -5.63
N SER A 24 4.67 -16.38 -5.62
CA SER A 24 3.84 -16.57 -6.81
C SER A 24 3.12 -15.29 -7.23
N LYS A 25 2.25 -14.72 -6.38
CA LYS A 25 1.42 -13.57 -6.74
C LYS A 25 1.25 -12.65 -5.56
N MET A 26 1.21 -11.36 -5.83
CA MET A 26 0.77 -10.41 -4.82
C MET A 26 -0.73 -10.55 -4.54
N LYS A 27 -1.10 -10.49 -3.27
CA LYS A 27 -2.46 -10.69 -2.75
C LYS A 27 -3.06 -9.39 -2.21
N GLY A 28 -2.28 -8.54 -1.56
CA GLY A 28 -2.74 -7.29 -0.95
C GLY A 28 -1.60 -6.43 -0.42
N GLY A 29 -1.93 -5.20 -0.01
CA GLY A 29 -0.96 -4.25 0.54
C GLY A 29 0.09 -3.79 -0.47
N GLY A 30 1.34 -3.68 -0.02
CA GLY A 30 2.54 -3.44 -0.81
C GLY A 30 2.56 -2.10 -1.54
N HIS A 31 2.58 -1.03 -0.75
CA HIS A 31 2.53 0.36 -1.18
C HIS A 31 3.84 1.10 -0.90
N GLY A 32 4.82 0.47 -0.24
CA GLY A 32 6.14 1.05 0.00
C GLY A 32 7.12 0.78 -1.14
N GLN A 33 8.30 1.39 -1.06
CA GLN A 33 9.42 1.06 -1.94
C GLN A 33 9.86 -0.41 -1.77
N ALA A 34 9.77 -0.94 -0.55
CA ALA A 34 10.09 -2.33 -0.25
C ALA A 34 9.24 -3.35 -1.05
N ASN A 35 8.02 -2.98 -1.47
CA ASN A 35 7.23 -3.83 -2.37
C ASN A 35 7.89 -3.93 -3.76
N ILE A 36 8.33 -2.81 -4.32
CA ILE A 36 9.00 -2.78 -5.63
C ILE A 36 10.28 -3.62 -5.58
N GLU A 37 11.12 -3.41 -4.57
CA GLU A 37 12.35 -4.19 -4.36
C GLU A 37 12.06 -5.70 -4.21
N PHE A 38 11.00 -6.05 -3.46
CA PHE A 38 10.59 -7.44 -3.30
C PHE A 38 10.10 -8.05 -4.62
N LEU A 39 9.34 -7.31 -5.42
CA LEU A 39 8.86 -7.76 -6.72
C LEU A 39 10.05 -8.00 -7.68
N GLU A 40 11.00 -7.07 -7.75
CA GLU A 40 12.21 -7.19 -8.58
C GLU A 40 13.07 -8.37 -8.16
N ALA A 41 13.33 -8.53 -6.86
CA ALA A 41 14.12 -9.64 -6.32
C ALA A 41 13.49 -11.01 -6.61
N ASN A 42 12.18 -11.07 -6.83
CA ASN A 42 11.45 -12.30 -7.14
C ASN A 42 11.03 -12.41 -8.61
N GLY A 43 11.50 -11.51 -9.49
CA GLY A 43 11.17 -11.53 -10.92
C GLY A 43 9.69 -11.33 -11.22
N LEU A 44 8.97 -10.62 -10.36
CA LEU A 44 7.56 -10.29 -10.53
C LEU A 44 7.44 -8.91 -11.20
N GLU A 45 6.72 -8.87 -12.31
CA GLU A 45 6.50 -7.63 -13.05
C GLU A 45 5.59 -6.66 -12.31
N TYR A 46 5.89 -5.37 -12.47
CA TYR A 46 5.03 -4.26 -12.09
C TYR A 46 5.16 -3.16 -13.15
N ASN A 47 4.17 -2.28 -13.19
CA ASN A 47 4.16 -1.14 -14.08
C ASN A 47 3.87 0.11 -13.26
N ILE A 48 4.74 1.12 -13.34
CA ILE A 48 4.43 2.49 -12.94
C ILE A 48 3.88 3.20 -14.18
N VAL A 49 2.60 3.57 -14.12
CA VAL A 49 1.88 4.19 -15.24
C VAL A 49 1.93 5.71 -15.14
N LYS A 50 1.87 6.26 -13.93
CA LYS A 50 1.94 7.70 -13.67
C LYS A 50 2.64 7.94 -12.34
N VAL A 51 3.34 9.06 -12.26
CA VAL A 51 3.86 9.65 -11.02
C VAL A 51 3.20 11.02 -10.84
N TYR A 52 2.65 11.28 -9.67
CA TYR A 52 2.15 12.61 -9.28
C TYR A 52 3.32 13.52 -8.91
N ASP A 53 3.11 14.84 -8.95
CA ASP A 53 4.15 15.83 -8.65
C ASP A 53 4.75 15.68 -7.24
N ASN A 54 3.95 15.17 -6.29
CA ASN A 54 4.39 14.86 -4.93
C ASN A 54 5.13 13.52 -4.78
N GLY A 55 5.40 12.82 -5.89
CA GLY A 55 6.15 11.57 -5.93
C GLY A 55 5.31 10.30 -5.75
N VAL A 56 4.00 10.37 -5.49
CA VAL A 56 3.15 9.16 -5.45
C VAL A 56 3.12 8.51 -6.81
N ARG A 57 3.31 7.19 -6.84
CA ARG A 57 3.37 6.39 -8.07
C ARG A 57 2.10 5.55 -8.17
N ILE A 58 1.51 5.45 -9.35
CA ILE A 58 0.33 4.62 -9.59
C ILE A 58 0.51 3.75 -10.81
N GLY A 59 -0.10 2.56 -10.77
CA GLY A 59 0.03 1.59 -11.83
C GLY A 59 -0.59 0.24 -11.48
N ASN A 60 0.07 -0.85 -11.85
CA ASN A 60 -0.48 -2.19 -11.75
C ASN A 60 0.59 -3.27 -11.61
N ILE A 61 0.14 -4.48 -11.25
CA ILE A 61 0.96 -5.68 -11.15
C ILE A 61 0.28 -6.75 -12.01
N PRO A 62 0.80 -7.07 -13.22
CA PRO A 62 0.13 -7.92 -14.20
C PRO A 62 -0.38 -9.26 -13.68
N ASP A 63 0.39 -9.90 -12.80
CA ASP A 63 0.02 -11.20 -12.21
C ASP A 63 -0.56 -11.11 -10.79
N HIS A 64 -1.13 -9.96 -10.42
CA HIS A 64 -1.78 -9.77 -9.12
C HIS A 64 -2.98 -10.73 -8.92
N LYS A 65 -3.21 -11.21 -7.69
CA LYS A 65 -4.33 -12.11 -7.38
C LYS A 65 -5.69 -11.46 -7.68
N VAL A 66 -5.85 -10.20 -7.29
CA VAL A 66 -7.02 -9.36 -7.59
C VAL A 66 -6.95 -8.85 -9.03
N LYS A 67 -7.94 -9.22 -9.88
CA LYS A 67 -7.97 -8.89 -11.32
C LYS A 67 -7.92 -7.39 -11.61
N ALA A 68 -8.61 -6.57 -10.82
CA ALA A 68 -8.64 -5.12 -11.00
C ALA A 68 -7.24 -4.48 -10.89
N LYS A 69 -6.31 -5.10 -10.15
CA LYS A 69 -4.94 -4.59 -9.96
C LYS A 69 -3.95 -5.02 -11.05
N ARG A 70 -4.40 -5.77 -12.06
CA ARG A 70 -3.54 -6.29 -13.15
C ARG A 70 -3.28 -5.30 -14.27
N THR A 71 -4.08 -4.26 -14.38
CA THR A 71 -4.00 -3.25 -15.43
C THR A 71 -4.40 -1.89 -14.88
N GLY A 72 -4.11 -0.82 -15.63
CA GLY A 72 -4.45 0.55 -15.23
C GLY A 72 -3.65 1.02 -14.03
N THR A 73 -4.30 1.72 -13.11
CA THR A 73 -3.69 2.47 -12.00
C THR A 73 -4.25 2.09 -10.61
N ASN A 74 -4.70 0.84 -10.45
CA ASN A 74 -5.35 0.36 -9.21
C ASN A 74 -4.38 -0.13 -8.13
N GLN A 75 -3.07 -0.12 -8.41
CA GLN A 75 -2.01 -0.22 -7.42
C GLN A 75 -1.35 1.16 -7.29
N SER A 76 -1.01 1.54 -6.08
CA SER A 76 -0.30 2.78 -5.78
C SER A 76 0.87 2.51 -4.86
N TRP A 77 1.91 3.31 -4.99
CA TRP A 77 3.08 3.28 -4.13
C TRP A 77 3.37 4.69 -3.64
N PHE A 78 3.82 4.79 -2.39
CA PHE A 78 4.30 6.03 -1.81
C PHE A 78 5.50 6.55 -2.62
N PRO A 79 5.88 7.83 -2.43
CA PRO A 79 7.14 8.32 -2.95
C PRO A 79 8.28 7.36 -2.63
N GLU A 80 9.19 7.17 -3.57
CA GLU A 80 10.31 6.23 -3.42
C GLU A 80 11.16 6.52 -2.17
N SER A 81 11.22 7.79 -1.76
CA SER A 81 11.95 8.23 -0.57
C SER A 81 11.27 7.87 0.77
N TRP A 82 10.01 7.42 0.77
CA TRP A 82 9.31 7.09 2.01
C TRP A 82 9.74 5.74 2.56
N SER A 83 10.25 5.76 3.78
CA SER A 83 10.57 4.57 4.57
C SER A 83 9.33 3.94 5.19
N GLU A 84 9.47 2.73 5.75
CA GLU A 84 8.42 2.10 6.56
C GLU A 84 7.99 2.96 7.75
N SER A 85 8.94 3.72 8.31
CA SER A 85 8.67 4.63 9.42
C SER A 85 7.84 5.83 8.97
N ASP A 86 8.07 6.37 7.77
CA ASP A 86 7.23 7.43 7.20
C ASP A 86 5.80 6.95 6.97
N ILE A 87 5.64 5.75 6.41
CA ILE A 87 4.33 5.11 6.20
C ILE A 87 3.62 4.88 7.55
N ALA A 88 4.34 4.36 8.55
CA ALA A 88 3.80 4.12 9.89
C ALA A 88 3.34 5.40 10.57
N ASN A 89 4.16 6.46 10.50
CA ASN A 89 3.86 7.76 11.07
C ASN A 89 2.66 8.41 10.36
N ALA A 90 2.60 8.33 9.03
CA ALA A 90 1.47 8.82 8.25
C ALA A 90 0.18 8.08 8.64
N GLY A 91 0.20 6.75 8.69
CA GLY A 91 -0.95 5.95 9.07
C GLY A 91 -1.42 6.22 10.50
N ALA A 92 -0.48 6.37 11.44
CA ALA A 92 -0.79 6.70 12.83
C ALA A 92 -1.39 8.10 12.95
N TYR A 93 -0.82 9.08 12.26
CA TYR A 93 -1.32 10.45 12.25
C TYR A 93 -2.75 10.49 11.68
N ILE A 94 -2.95 10.00 10.46
CA ILE A 94 -4.24 10.04 9.77
C ILE A 94 -5.31 9.20 10.47
N GLY A 95 -4.95 8.00 10.93
CA GLY A 95 -5.88 7.14 11.65
C GLY A 95 -6.38 7.77 12.95
N ASN A 96 -5.55 8.52 13.66
CA ASN A 96 -5.92 9.10 14.96
C ASN A 96 -6.48 10.52 14.90
N LEU A 97 -6.71 11.08 13.70
CA LEU A 97 -7.50 12.31 13.56
C LEU A 97 -8.90 12.12 14.15
N LEU A 98 -9.49 13.18 14.72
CA LEU A 98 -10.75 13.10 15.46
C LEU A 98 -11.90 12.59 14.58
N GLU A 99 -11.92 13.00 13.32
CA GLU A 99 -12.87 12.56 12.30
C GLU A 99 -12.67 11.09 11.88
N ASN A 100 -11.48 10.53 12.10
CA ASN A 100 -11.07 9.22 11.61
C ASN A 100 -10.96 8.15 12.70
N VAL A 101 -10.84 8.55 13.97
CA VAL A 101 -10.54 7.63 15.09
C VAL A 101 -11.63 6.57 15.30
N ASN A 102 -12.87 6.92 14.99
CA ASN A 102 -14.05 6.06 15.14
C ASN A 102 -14.52 5.41 13.83
N ALA A 103 -13.69 5.45 12.77
CA ALA A 103 -14.07 4.83 11.50
C ALA A 103 -14.31 3.32 11.67
N ALA A 104 -15.39 2.83 11.08
CA ALA A 104 -15.72 1.41 11.08
C ALA A 104 -14.67 0.57 10.34
N ASP A 105 -14.55 -0.70 10.72
CA ASP A 105 -13.66 -1.63 10.03
C ASP A 105 -14.00 -1.76 8.53
N GLY A 106 -12.97 -1.87 7.70
CA GLY A 106 -13.10 -1.94 6.24
C GLY A 106 -13.42 -0.60 5.55
N VAL A 107 -13.79 0.44 6.31
CA VAL A 107 -13.98 1.78 5.75
C VAL A 107 -12.63 2.46 5.58
N THR A 108 -12.40 3.03 4.40
CA THR A 108 -11.23 3.87 4.15
C THR A 108 -11.49 5.26 4.66
N VAL A 109 -10.57 5.77 5.48
CA VAL A 109 -10.49 7.19 5.80
C VAL A 109 -9.25 7.79 5.17
N PHE A 110 -9.30 9.09 4.86
CA PHE A 110 -8.20 9.79 4.20
C PHE A 110 -7.78 11.02 4.99
N GLY A 111 -6.54 11.44 4.77
CA GLY A 111 -6.08 12.79 5.05
C GLY A 111 -4.71 13.03 4.45
N ASN A 112 -4.16 14.23 4.67
CA ASN A 112 -2.91 14.64 4.05
C ASN A 112 -1.76 14.58 5.07
N TYR A 113 -0.65 13.96 4.68
CA TYR A 113 0.57 13.87 5.48
C TYR A 113 1.78 14.11 4.58
N ASN A 114 2.61 15.10 4.93
CA ASN A 114 3.80 15.49 4.16
C ASN A 114 3.55 15.64 2.65
N GLY A 115 2.43 16.27 2.28
CA GLY A 115 2.06 16.51 0.87
C GLY A 115 1.45 15.32 0.14
N VAL A 116 1.29 14.17 0.80
CA VAL A 116 0.65 12.97 0.23
C VAL A 116 -0.74 12.78 0.84
N ARG A 117 -1.74 12.51 0.00
CA ARG A 117 -3.04 12.04 0.45
C ARG A 117 -2.97 10.55 0.75
N VAL A 118 -3.16 10.20 2.02
CA VAL A 118 -2.99 8.85 2.56
C VAL A 118 -4.34 8.29 2.99
N GLY A 119 -4.63 7.07 2.54
CA GLY A 119 -5.74 6.25 2.98
C GLY A 119 -5.33 5.31 4.12
N VAL A 120 -6.22 5.13 5.09
CA VAL A 120 -6.07 4.20 6.22
C VAL A 120 -7.34 3.35 6.32
N ILE A 121 -7.17 2.03 6.49
CA ILE A 121 -8.25 1.07 6.75
C ILE A 121 -8.01 0.41 8.10
N ARG A 122 -9.10 0.14 8.82
CA ARG A 122 -9.10 -0.64 10.06
C ARG A 122 -9.62 -2.06 9.89
N THR A 123 -9.13 -2.95 10.74
CA THR A 123 -9.66 -4.30 10.93
C THR A 123 -9.58 -4.66 12.41
N ASN A 124 -10.70 -5.09 12.98
CA ASN A 124 -10.88 -5.32 14.41
C ASN A 124 -10.50 -4.10 15.26
N GLY A 125 -10.88 -2.90 14.81
CA GLY A 125 -10.61 -1.63 15.46
C GLY A 125 -9.15 -1.14 15.38
N ARG A 126 -8.27 -1.86 14.66
CA ARG A 126 -6.85 -1.54 14.53
C ARG A 126 -6.51 -1.13 13.10
N ILE A 127 -5.60 -0.17 12.94
CA ILE A 127 -5.06 0.20 11.62
C ILE A 127 -4.39 -1.04 11.01
N SER A 128 -4.86 -1.44 9.82
CA SER A 128 -4.44 -2.68 9.14
C SER A 128 -3.82 -2.44 7.77
N THR A 129 -4.21 -1.37 7.06
CA THR A 129 -3.65 -1.02 5.76
C THR A 129 -3.47 0.49 5.65
N ILE A 130 -2.32 0.91 5.12
CA ILE A 130 -1.96 2.30 4.84
C ILE A 130 -1.48 2.38 3.39
N PHE A 131 -2.01 3.33 2.64
CA PHE A 131 -1.73 3.43 1.21
C PHE A 131 -1.87 4.87 0.71
N PRO A 132 -1.18 5.28 -0.37
CA PRO A 132 -1.45 6.56 -1.00
C PRO A 132 -2.69 6.45 -1.88
N ASP A 133 -3.54 7.48 -1.83
CA ASP A 133 -4.74 7.56 -2.66
C ASP A 133 -4.36 7.57 -4.15
N ALA A 134 -4.75 6.53 -4.88
CA ALA A 134 -4.43 6.38 -6.29
C ALA A 134 -5.24 7.34 -7.18
N ALA A 135 -6.43 7.74 -6.72
CA ALA A 135 -7.39 8.52 -7.51
C ALA A 135 -7.16 10.03 -7.38
N SER A 136 -6.59 10.48 -6.25
CA SER A 136 -6.39 11.90 -5.98
C SER A 136 -5.14 12.14 -5.13
N GLN A 137 -4.33 13.12 -5.55
CA GLN A 137 -3.22 13.66 -4.76
C GLN A 137 -3.33 15.19 -4.73
N PRO A 138 -2.85 15.85 -3.66
CA PRO A 138 -2.89 17.31 -3.52
C PRO A 138 -2.06 18.04 -4.58
#